data_AF-T1G639-F1
#
_entry.id   AF-T1G639-F1
#
_cell.length_a   1.000
_cell.length_b   1.000
_cell.length_c   1.000
_cell.angle_alpha   90.00
_cell.angle_beta   90.00
_cell.angle_gamma   90.00
#
_symmetry.space_group_name_H-M   'P 1'
#
loop_
_entity.id
_entity.type
_entity.pdbx_description
1 polymer ?
#
loop_
_entity_poly.entity_id
_entity_poly.type
_entity_poly.pdbx_seq_one_letter_code
_entity_poly.pdbx_strand_id
1 'polypeptide(L)' 'MSKRGRDGSSGGKFRITFALPVGAVINCADNTGAKNLYIISVHGIKGRLNRLPAAGSGDMVMATVKKGKPELRKR' A
#
# COMPACT_ATOMS: atom_id res chain seq x y z
N MET A 1 -2.17 12.40 26.23
CA MET A 1 -2.37 11.25 25.32
C MET A 1 -3.43 11.60 24.29
N SER A 2 -3.06 12.21 23.17
CA SER A 2 -4.03 12.49 22.11
C SER A 2 -4.33 11.21 21.34
N LYS A 3 -5.61 10.86 21.20
CA LYS A 3 -6.08 9.83 20.28
C LYS A 3 -5.68 10.28 18.87
N ARG A 4 -4.54 9.79 18.37
CA ARG A 4 -4.23 9.83 16.94
C ARG A 4 -5.28 8.97 16.27
N GLY A 5 -6.25 9.59 15.62
CA GLY A 5 -7.20 8.89 14.77
C GLY A 5 -6.40 7.99 13.82
N ARG A 6 -6.62 6.69 13.92
CA ARG A 6 -6.15 5.77 12.88
C ARG A 6 -6.98 6.08 11.64
N ASP A 7 -6.29 6.21 10.52
CA ASP A 7 -6.83 6.31 9.17
C ASP A 7 -7.46 7.67 8.82
N GLY A 8 -6.58 8.63 8.51
CA GLY A 8 -6.95 9.80 7.73
C GLY A 8 -7.12 9.42 6.25
N SER A 9 -8.26 8.81 5.89
CA SER A 9 -8.69 8.84 4.48
C SER A 9 -9.34 10.21 4.23
N SER A 10 -8.55 11.16 3.72
CA SER A 10 -9.08 12.45 3.28
C SER A 10 -9.92 12.26 2.01
N GLY A 11 -11.24 12.20 2.17
CA GLY A 11 -12.20 12.24 1.07
C GLY A 11 -12.51 10.91 0.39
N GLY A 12 -13.66 10.85 -0.28
CA GLY A 12 -14.07 9.72 -1.12
C GLY A 12 -13.29 9.71 -2.44
N LYS A 13 -12.57 8.61 -2.70
CA LYS A 13 -11.87 8.40 -3.96
C LYS A 13 -12.87 8.05 -5.09
N PHE A 14 -12.75 8.72 -6.24
CA PHE A 14 -13.48 8.32 -7.45
C PHE A 14 -13.02 6.94 -7.95
N ARG A 15 -13.94 6.17 -8.55
CA ARG A 15 -13.60 4.85 -9.07
C ARG A 15 -12.63 4.96 -10.25
N ILE A 16 -11.48 4.31 -10.10
CA ILE A 16 -10.44 4.20 -11.13
C ILE A 16 -10.05 2.72 -11.33
N THR A 17 -9.36 2.42 -12.42
CA THR A 17 -8.83 1.08 -12.68
C THR A 17 -7.76 0.70 -11.66
N PHE A 18 -7.85 -0.50 -11.10
CA PHE A 18 -6.86 -1.05 -10.18
C PHE A 18 -5.81 -1.86 -10.96
N ALA A 19 -4.64 -1.27 -11.17
CA ALA A 19 -3.56 -1.86 -11.96
C ALA A 19 -2.52 -2.61 -11.11
N LEU A 20 -2.59 -2.50 -9.78
CA LEU A 20 -1.56 -3.01 -8.86
C LEU A 20 -2.15 -4.12 -7.97
N PRO A 21 -2.15 -5.39 -8.40
CA PRO A 21 -2.56 -6.50 -7.54
C PRO A 21 -1.56 -6.70 -6.38
N VAL A 22 -1.98 -7.43 -5.34
CA VAL A 22 -1.06 -7.95 -4.34
C VAL A 22 0.08 -8.73 -5.03
N GLY A 23 1.29 -8.59 -4.51
CA GLY A 23 2.49 -9.12 -5.12
C GLY A 23 3.21 -8.17 -6.09
N ALA A 24 2.59 -7.05 -6.48
CA ALA A 24 3.26 -6.05 -7.29
C ALA A 24 4.45 -5.41 -6.54
N VAL A 25 5.54 -5.18 -7.26
CA VAL A 25 6.70 -4.40 -6.79
C VAL A 25 6.64 -3.03 -7.43
N ILE A 26 6.59 -1.99 -6.62
CA ILE A 26 6.55 -0.59 -7.06
C ILE A 26 7.74 0.20 -6.53
N ASN A 27 8.07 1.30 -7.18
CA ASN A 27 9.10 2.22 -6.70
C ASN A 27 8.55 3.09 -5.56
N CYS A 28 9.40 3.40 -4.59
CA CYS A 28 9.07 4.36 -3.55
C CYS A 28 9.42 5.77 -4.03
N ALA A 29 8.49 6.72 -3.86
CA ALA A 29 8.67 8.12 -4.25
C ALA A 29 9.09 9.02 -3.07
N ASP A 30 9.18 8.45 -1.87
CA ASP A 30 9.58 9.19 -0.67
C ASP A 30 11.12 9.21 -0.49
N ASN A 31 11.58 10.02 0.48
CA ASN A 31 12.98 10.13 0.86
C ASN A 31 13.33 9.32 2.13
N THR A 32 12.50 8.34 2.51
CA THR A 32 12.72 7.54 3.75
C THR A 32 13.93 6.61 3.62
N GLY A 33 14.27 6.22 2.39
CA GLY A 33 15.33 5.27 2.06
C GLY A 33 14.82 3.90 1.62
N ALA A 34 13.50 3.72 1.50
CA ALA A 34 12.91 2.65 0.71
C ALA A 34 13.11 2.96 -0.80
N LYS A 35 13.44 1.94 -1.60
CA LYS A 35 13.52 2.07 -3.07
C LYS A 35 12.42 1.27 -3.75
N ASN A 36 12.23 0.03 -3.32
CA ASN A 36 11.20 -0.85 -3.88
C ASN A 36 10.29 -1.36 -2.76
N LEU A 37 8.99 -1.19 -2.98
CA LEU A 37 7.92 -1.66 -2.11
C LEU A 37 7.23 -2.84 -2.75
N TYR A 38 6.88 -3.85 -1.95
CA TYR A 38 6.12 -5.02 -2.37
C TYR A 38 4.77 -5.02 -1.66
N ILE A 39 3.68 -4.99 -2.43
CA ILE A 39 2.32 -4.90 -1.90
C ILE A 39 1.88 -6.25 -1.34
N ILE A 40 1.49 -6.27 -0.06
CA ILE A 40 0.97 -7.46 0.64
C ILE A 40 -0.56 -7.47 0.63
N SER A 41 -1.16 -6.33 0.95
CA SER A 41 -2.61 -6.18 1.04
C SER A 41 -3.05 -4.74 0.73
N VAL A 42 -4.32 -4.58 0.43
CA VAL A 42 -4.94 -3.28 0.12
C VAL A 42 -6.02 -3.01 1.16
N HIS A 43 -5.97 -1.84 1.80
CA HIS A 43 -6.92 -1.44 2.81
C HIS A 43 -8.31 -1.16 2.19
N GLY A 44 -9.38 -1.49 2.91
CA GLY A 44 -10.76 -1.16 2.49
C GLY A 44 -11.34 -2.04 1.37
N ILE A 45 -10.65 -3.09 0.93
CA ILE A 45 -11.16 -4.03 -0.08
C ILE A 45 -11.86 -5.23 0.56
N LYS A 46 -13.08 -5.53 0.10
CA LYS A 46 -13.78 -6.78 0.43
C LYS A 46 -13.23 -7.94 -0.42
N GLY A 47 -12.98 -9.08 0.21
CA GLY A 47 -12.56 -10.29 -0.48
C GLY A 47 -13.65 -10.86 -1.39
N ARG A 48 -13.23 -11.51 -2.48
CA ARG A 48 -14.08 -12.35 -3.34
C ARG A 48 -13.30 -13.62 -3.68
N LEU A 49 -14.00 -14.76 -3.80
CA LEU A 49 -13.41 -16.04 -4.19
C LEU A 49 -12.53 -15.87 -5.45
N ASN A 50 -11.28 -16.34 -5.34
CA ASN A 50 -10.25 -16.32 -6.40
C ASN A 50 -9.88 -14.94 -6.95
N ARG A 51 -10.25 -13.83 -6.29
CA ARG A 51 -9.83 -12.48 -6.68
C ARG A 51 -8.70 -11.99 -5.78
N LEU A 52 -7.58 -11.66 -6.40
CA LEU A 52 -6.51 -10.94 -5.73
C LEU A 52 -6.94 -9.49 -5.43
N PRO A 53 -6.76 -8.98 -4.20
CA PRO A 53 -6.93 -7.56 -3.92
C PRO A 53 -6.00 -6.73 -4.82
N ALA A 54 -6.48 -5.59 -5.29
CA ALA A 54 -5.73 -4.73 -6.19
C ALA A 54 -5.94 -3.26 -5.83
N ALA A 55 -4.88 -2.46 -5.93
CA ALA A 55 -4.87 -1.03 -5.65
C ALA A 55 -4.78 -0.22 -6.95
N GLY A 56 -5.32 1.00 -6.89
CA GLY A 56 -5.03 2.09 -7.81
C GLY A 56 -4.46 3.29 -7.06
N SER A 57 -4.23 4.38 -7.78
CA SER A 57 -3.77 5.65 -7.20
C SER A 57 -4.67 6.12 -6.04
N GLY A 58 -4.08 6.56 -4.94
CA GLY A 58 -4.79 7.04 -3.75
C GLY A 58 -5.32 5.97 -2.80
N ASP A 59 -5.14 4.67 -3.10
CA ASP A 59 -5.45 3.61 -2.14
C ASP A 59 -4.33 3.45 -1.11
N MET A 60 -4.71 3.13 0.13
CA MET A 60 -3.76 2.75 1.16
C MET A 60 -3.42 1.27 1.05
N VAL A 61 -2.13 0.95 1.04
CA VAL A 61 -1.61 -0.42 0.90
C VAL A 61 -0.68 -0.77 2.06
N MET A 62 -0.69 -2.05 2.45
CA MET A 62 0.32 -2.62 3.32
C MET A 62 1.45 -3.17 2.46
N ALA A 63 2.69 -2.74 2.70
CA ALA A 63 3.82 -3.11 1.86
C ALA A 63 5.10 -3.37 2.67
N THR A 64 5.94 -4.27 2.17
CA THR A 64 7.30 -4.51 2.69
C THR A 64 8.34 -3.84 1.81
N VAL A 65 9.45 -3.38 2.38
CA VAL A 65 10.60 -2.88 1.61
C VAL A 65 11.44 -4.06 1.10
N LYS A 66 11.54 -4.21 -0.22
CA LYS A 66 12.41 -5.23 -0.86
C LYS A 66 13.83 -4.72 -1.06
N LYS A 67 13.97 -3.48 -1.55
CA LYS A 67 15.24 -2.79 -1.76
C LYS A 67 15.21 -1.45 -1.05
N GLY A 68 16.28 -1.09 -0.35
CA GLY A 68 16.37 0.13 0.45
C GLY A 68 17.37 -0.02 1.59
N LYS A 69 17.33 0.92 2.54
CA LYS A 69 18.13 0.87 3.78
C LYS A 69 17.93 -0.45 4.52
N PRO A 70 18.99 -1.11 5.04
CA PRO A 70 18.88 -2.39 5.73
C PRO A 70 17.88 -2.40 6.90
N GLU A 71 17.79 -1.31 7.66
CA GLU A 71 16.89 -1.16 8.82
C GLU A 71 15.39 -1.25 8.45
N LEU A 72 15.04 -0.92 7.21
CA LEU A 72 13.67 -0.91 6.70
C LEU A 72 13.28 -2.22 6.01
N ARG A 73 14.26 -3.06 5.65
CA ARG A 73 14.00 -4.34 4.97
C ARG A 73 13.46 -5.36 5.96
N LYS A 74 12.61 -6.27 5.46
CA LYS A 74 11.99 -7.36 6.24
C LYS A 74 11.05 -6.89 7.37
N ARG A 75 10.54 -5.67 7.26
CA ARG A 75 9.39 -5.20 8.05
C ARG A 75 8.09 -5.44 7.31
#